data_AF-A0A968EKN1-F1
#
_entry.id   AF-A0A968EKN1-F1
#
_cell.length_a   1.000
_cell.length_b   1.000
_cell.length_c   1.000
_cell.angle_alpha   90.00
_cell.angle_beta   90.00
_cell.angle_gamma   90.00
#
_symmetry.space_group_name_H-M   'P 1'
#
loop_
_entity.id
_entity.type
_entity.pdbx_description
1 polymer ?
#
loop_
_entity_poly.entity_id
_entity_poly.type
_entity_poly.pdbx_seq_one_letter_code
_entity_poly.pdbx_strand_id
1 'polypeptide(L)'
;GPGGHTSRPHQTVDLIHAAAKLVIDLPSVLQRRTDPRVPIAVVFGRVEGGRAENVIPTSVSVGGTIRLFDLAMWRRLPDTVEELVDGIVSPLGATAKVSYEPGSPP
;
A
#
# COMPACT_ATOMS: atom_id res chain seq x y z
N GLY A 1 9.79 -4.26 8.46
CA GLY A 1 10.86 -5.20 8.06
C GLY A 1 12.11 -4.92 8.86
N PRO A 2 13.12 -5.81 8.86
CA PRO A 2 14.42 -5.51 9.45
C PRO A 2 15.10 -4.40 8.64
N GLY A 3 15.41 -3.28 9.30
CA GLY A 3 16.23 -2.21 8.73
C GLY A 3 17.72 -2.59 8.74
N GLY A 4 18.58 -1.70 8.25
CA GLY A 4 20.02 -1.94 8.25
C GLY A 4 20.82 -0.97 7.40
N HIS A 5 22.06 -1.32 7.08
CA HIS A 5 22.90 -0.48 6.22
C HIS A 5 22.63 -0.77 4.75
N THR A 6 22.52 0.27 3.92
CA THR A 6 22.32 0.15 2.46
C THR A 6 23.40 -0.64 1.72
N SER A 7 24.57 -0.92 2.32
CA SER A 7 25.64 -1.74 1.73
C SER A 7 25.39 -3.25 1.86
N ARG A 8 24.41 -3.66 2.69
CA ARG A 8 24.04 -5.06 2.92
C ARG A 8 22.54 -5.27 2.74
N PRO A 9 21.94 -4.88 1.60
CA PRO A 9 20.49 -4.94 1.42
C PRO A 9 19.94 -6.37 1.53
N HIS A 10 20.73 -7.37 1.14
CA HIS A 10 20.42 -8.80 1.27
C HIS A 10 20.25 -9.32 2.72
N GLN A 11 20.63 -8.53 3.73
CA GLN A 11 20.41 -8.83 5.16
C GLN A 11 19.21 -8.08 5.75
N THR A 12 18.48 -7.35 4.91
CA THR A 12 17.40 -6.45 5.30
C THR A 12 16.18 -6.66 4.41
N VAL A 13 15.13 -5.87 4.61
CA VAL A 13 14.05 -5.72 3.64
C VAL A 13 13.99 -4.25 3.23
N ASP A 14 14.09 -3.97 1.93
CA ASP A 14 14.01 -2.60 1.41
C ASP A 14 12.57 -2.09 1.45
N LEU A 15 12.21 -1.47 2.57
CA LEU A 15 10.86 -0.95 2.80
C LEU A 15 10.54 0.29 1.98
N ILE A 16 11.55 1.05 1.53
CA ILE A 16 11.33 2.19 0.65
C ILE A 16 10.90 1.68 -0.73
N HIS A 17 11.61 0.67 -1.25
CA HIS A 17 11.20 -0.01 -2.48
C HIS A 17 9.81 -0.63 -2.36
N ALA A 18 9.52 -1.34 -1.26
CA ALA A 18 8.23 -1.96 -1.04
C ALA A 18 7.07 -0.95 -1.01
N ALA A 19 7.25 0.19 -0.32
CA ALA A 19 6.25 1.24 -0.27
C ALA A 19 6.05 1.92 -1.64
N ALA A 20 7.12 2.18 -2.38
CA ALA A 20 7.03 2.74 -3.73
C ALA A 20 6.25 1.81 -4.68
N LYS A 21 6.55 0.50 -4.64
CA LYS A 21 5.83 -0.50 -5.42
C LYS A 21 4.35 -0.56 -5.03
N LEU A 22 4.03 -0.52 -3.74
CA LEU A 22 2.65 -0.44 -3.27
C LEU A 22 1.90 0.77 -3.82
N VAL A 23 2.53 1.96 -3.76
CA VAL A 23 1.92 3.21 -4.25
C VAL A 23 1.64 3.16 -5.75
N ILE A 24 2.52 2.54 -6.54
CA ILE A 24 2.36 2.40 -8.00
C ILE A 24 1.30 1.34 -8.35
N ASP A 25 1.35 0.19 -7.69
CA ASP A 25 0.60 -0.98 -8.12
C ASP A 25 -0.84 -0.99 -7.57
N LEU A 26 -1.06 -0.54 -6.33
CA LEU A 26 -2.38 -0.65 -5.69
C LEU A 26 -3.52 -0.03 -6.52
N PRO A 27 -3.40 1.20 -7.07
CA PRO A 27 -4.47 1.77 -7.90
C PRO A 27 -4.80 0.88 -9.11
N SER A 28 -3.78 0.37 -9.79
CA SER A 28 -3.91 -0.42 -11.01
C SER A 28 -4.52 -1.80 -10.72
N VAL A 29 -4.10 -2.45 -9.64
CA VAL A 29 -4.60 -3.77 -9.25
C VAL A 29 -6.04 -3.68 -8.73
N LEU A 30 -6.34 -2.66 -7.93
CA LEU A 30 -7.69 -2.44 -7.40
C LEU A 30 -8.70 -2.12 -8.52
N GLN A 31 -8.31 -1.31 -9.51
CA GLN A 31 -9.13 -1.06 -10.69
C GLN A 31 -9.51 -2.35 -11.44
N ARG A 32 -8.61 -3.34 -11.52
CA ARG A 32 -8.91 -4.64 -12.15
C ARG A 32 -9.83 -5.55 -11.35
N ARG A 33 -10.04 -5.26 -10.05
CA ARG A 33 -10.97 -5.98 -9.17
C ARG A 33 -12.36 -5.33 -9.11
N THR A 34 -12.55 -4.20 -9.81
CA THR A 34 -13.78 -3.41 -9.82
C THR A 34 -14.45 -3.48 -11.20
N ASP A 35 -15.76 -3.30 -11.29
CA ASP A 35 -16.42 -3.12 -12.61
C ASP A 35 -15.81 -1.89 -13.31
N PRO A 36 -15.30 -1.99 -14.54
CA PRO A 36 -14.70 -0.87 -15.26
C PRO A 36 -15.68 0.30 -15.51
N ARG A 37 -16.98 0.10 -15.33
CA ARG A 37 -18.01 1.15 -15.40
C ARG A 37 -18.13 1.96 -14.12
N VAL A 38 -17.59 1.47 -13.00
CA VAL A 38 -17.62 2.16 -11.71
C VAL A 38 -16.39 3.04 -11.59
N PRO A 39 -16.54 4.37 -11.46
CA PRO A 39 -15.41 5.25 -11.25
C PRO A 39 -14.80 4.98 -9.86
N ILE A 40 -13.48 4.73 -9.85
CA ILE A 40 -12.69 4.56 -8.64
C ILE A 40 -11.46 5.46 -8.71
N ALA A 41 -11.20 6.17 -7.61
CA ALA A 41 -10.01 7.01 -7.45
C ALA A 41 -9.25 6.57 -6.20
N VAL A 42 -7.96 6.28 -6.36
CA VAL A 42 -7.03 5.97 -5.27
C VAL A 42 -5.95 7.04 -5.31
N VAL A 43 -5.81 7.80 -4.22
CA VAL A 43 -4.85 8.90 -4.15
C VAL A 43 -4.07 8.80 -2.85
N PHE A 44 -2.75 8.77 -2.94
CA PHE A 44 -1.86 8.80 -1.78
C PHE A 44 -1.49 10.24 -1.46
N GLY A 45 -1.82 10.69 -0.25
CA GLY A 45 -1.50 12.04 0.24
C GLY A 45 -0.26 12.10 1.12
N ARG A 46 0.25 10.94 1.56
CA ARG A 46 1.38 10.85 2.49
C ARG A 46 2.23 9.61 2.23
N VAL A 47 3.53 9.80 2.15
CA VAL A 47 4.54 8.72 2.16
C VAL A 47 5.67 9.19 3.07
N GLU A 48 5.96 8.41 4.11
CA GLU A 48 6.96 8.75 5.13
C GLU A 48 7.83 7.54 5.44
N GLY A 49 9.15 7.67 5.27
CA GLY A 49 10.09 6.59 5.54
C GLY A 49 11.54 7.02 5.39
N GLY A 50 12.43 6.41 6.18
CA GLY A 50 13.85 6.72 6.16
C GLY A 50 14.20 8.01 6.94
N ARG A 51 15.49 8.16 7.24
CA ARG A 51 16.04 9.35 7.91
C ARG A 51 17.45 9.72 7.47
N ALA A 52 18.19 8.76 6.94
CA ALA A 52 19.54 8.94 6.40
C ALA A 52 19.70 8.09 5.12
N GLU A 53 20.49 8.57 4.17
CA GLU A 53 20.66 7.95 2.84
C GLU A 53 21.35 6.58 2.90
N ASN A 54 22.14 6.33 3.94
CA ASN A 54 22.87 5.08 4.13
C ASN A 54 22.17 4.06 5.04
N VAL A 55 20.92 4.33 5.45
CA VAL A 55 20.14 3.48 6.36
C VAL A 55 18.82 3.05 5.72
N ILE A 56 18.63 1.74 5.62
CA ILE A 56 17.34 1.13 5.27
C ILE A 56 16.44 1.19 6.52
N PRO A 57 15.25 1.83 6.44
CA PRO A 57 14.38 2.00 7.60
C PRO A 57 13.74 0.69 8.05
N THR A 58 13.32 0.64 9.32
CA THR A 58 12.57 -0.49 9.90
C THR A 58 11.05 -0.39 9.65
N SER A 59 10.56 0.80 9.30
CA SER A 59 9.16 1.07 8.99
C SER A 59 9.01 2.18 7.95
N VAL A 60 7.97 2.09 7.13
CA VAL A 60 7.51 3.13 6.20
C VAL A 60 5.99 3.22 6.35
N SER A 61 5.44 4.43 6.24
CA SER A 61 4.01 4.71 6.34
C SER A 61 3.52 5.32 5.04
N VAL A 62 2.39 4.83 4.55
CA VAL A 62 1.70 5.34 3.36
C VAL A 62 0.26 5.64 3.74
N GLY A 63 -0.21 6.83 3.42
CA GLY A 63 -1.57 7.29 3.71
C GLY A 63 -2.24 7.82 2.45
N GLY A 64 -3.51 7.47 2.26
CA GLY A 64 -4.27 7.86 1.08
C GLY A 64 -5.77 7.76 1.29
N THR A 65 -6.50 8.06 0.23
CA THR A 65 -7.95 8.01 0.17
C THR A 65 -8.39 7.21 -1.04
N ILE A 66 -9.42 6.40 -0.85
CA ILE A 66 -10.11 5.69 -1.93
C ILE A 66 -11.53 6.25 -2.03
N ARG A 67 -11.94 6.62 -3.24
CA ARG A 67 -13.32 7.04 -3.55
C ARG A 67 -13.88 6.13 -4.62
N LEU A 68 -15.11 5.69 -4.43
CA LEU A 68 -15.84 4.86 -5.38
C LEU A 68 -17.34 5.05 -5.23
N PHE A 69 -18.07 4.86 -6.32
CA PHE A 69 -19.53 5.05 -6.40
C PHE A 69 -20.26 3.72 -6.64
N ASP A 70 -19.91 2.69 -5.86
CA ASP A 70 -20.59 1.40 -5.83
C ASP A 70 -20.69 0.88 -4.39
N LEU A 71 -21.90 0.75 -3.87
CA LEU A 71 -22.14 0.30 -2.50
C LEU A 71 -21.67 -1.15 -2.27
N ALA A 72 -21.74 -2.02 -3.29
CA ALA A 72 -21.34 -3.41 -3.15
C ALA A 72 -19.81 -3.54 -3.04
N MET A 73 -19.06 -2.79 -3.83
CA MET A 73 -17.61 -2.69 -3.68
C MET A 73 -17.21 -1.97 -2.40
N TRP A 74 -17.89 -0.89 -2.03
CA TRP A 74 -17.58 -0.12 -0.82
C TRP A 74 -17.58 -1.00 0.44
N ARG A 75 -18.55 -1.92 0.54
CA ARG A 75 -18.65 -2.88 1.66
C ARG A 75 -17.50 -3.89 1.71
N ARG A 76 -16.94 -4.27 0.56
CA ARG A 76 -15.86 -5.27 0.46
C ARG A 76 -14.48 -4.64 0.36
N LEU A 77 -14.42 -3.31 0.25
CA LEU A 77 -13.19 -2.60 -0.01
C LEU A 77 -12.13 -2.78 1.10
N PRO A 78 -12.46 -2.75 2.40
CA PRO A 78 -11.45 -2.95 3.44
C PRO A 78 -10.68 -4.26 3.27
N ASP A 79 -11.40 -5.38 3.16
CA ASP A 79 -10.81 -6.72 2.99
C ASP A 79 -10.03 -6.82 1.67
N THR A 80 -10.58 -6.25 0.59
CA THR A 80 -9.91 -6.25 -0.71
C THR A 80 -8.60 -5.46 -0.66
N VAL A 81 -8.58 -4.30 -0.01
CA VAL A 81 -7.36 -3.49 0.12
C VAL A 81 -6.32 -4.23 0.96
N GLU A 82 -6.71 -4.88 2.05
CA GLU A 82 -5.79 -5.66 2.88
C GLU A 82 -5.17 -6.83 2.10
N GLU A 83 -5.99 -7.61 1.37
CA GLU A 83 -5.52 -8.69 0.48
C GLU A 83 -4.53 -8.17 -0.56
N LEU A 84 -4.87 -7.06 -1.24
CA LEU A 84 -4.03 -6.52 -2.31
C LEU A 84 -2.72 -5.93 -1.77
N VAL A 85 -2.76 -5.24 -0.63
CA VAL A 85 -1.55 -4.70 0.01
C VAL A 85 -0.60 -5.84 0.35
N ASP A 86 -1.10 -6.90 1.01
CA ASP A 86 -0.28 -8.07 1.37
C ASP A 86 0.28 -8.76 0.12
N GLY A 87 -0.54 -8.96 -0.92
CA GLY A 87 -0.13 -9.55 -2.18
C GLY A 87 0.94 -8.76 -2.94
N ILE A 88 1.02 -7.44 -2.74
CA ILE A 88 2.04 -6.59 -3.36
C ILE A 88 3.35 -6.61 -2.56
N VAL A 89 3.28 -6.58 -1.22
CA VAL A 89 4.47 -6.38 -0.37
C VAL A 89 5.09 -7.68 0.12
N SER A 90 4.32 -8.75 0.30
CA SER A 90 4.83 -10.04 0.80
C SER A 90 5.89 -10.68 -0.13
N PRO A 91 5.81 -10.60 -1.48
CA PRO A 91 6.87 -11.13 -2.35
C PRO A 91 8.20 -10.39 -2.20
N LEU A 92 8.18 -9.19 -1.62
CA LEU A 92 9.36 -8.37 -1.34
C LEU A 92 9.94 -8.67 0.06
N GLY A 93 9.35 -9.60 0.81
CA GLY A 93 9.71 -9.90 2.20
C GLY A 93 9.21 -8.87 3.21
N ALA A 94 8.36 -7.93 2.81
CA ALA A 94 7.77 -6.93 3.68
C ALA A 94 6.44 -7.40 4.25
N THR A 95 6.12 -6.93 5.46
CA THR A 95 4.83 -7.12 6.12
C THR A 95 4.14 -5.77 6.25
N ALA A 96 2.85 -5.70 5.96
CA ALA A 96 2.06 -4.49 6.13
C ALA A 96 0.98 -4.66 7.19
N LYS A 97 0.64 -3.56 7.85
CA LYS A 97 -0.57 -3.43 8.66
C LYS A 97 -1.43 -2.36 8.00
N VAL A 98 -2.65 -2.72 7.62
CA VAL A 98 -3.60 -1.78 7.02
C VAL A 98 -4.53 -1.26 8.11
N SER A 99 -4.67 0.07 8.18
CA SER A 99 -5.72 0.71 8.96
C SER A 99 -6.67 1.35 7.96
N TYR A 100 -7.89 0.84 7.90
CA TYR A 100 -8.91 1.30 6.97
C TYR A 100 -10.07 1.91 7.75
N GLU A 101 -10.34 3.20 7.52
CA GLU A 101 -11.48 3.90 8.09
C GLU A 101 -12.54 4.09 6.99
N PRO A 102 -13.69 3.40 7.06
CA PRO A 102 -14.75 3.58 6.08
C PRO A 102 -15.32 5.01 6.20
N GLY A 103 -15.26 5.77 5.10
CA GLY A 103 -15.96 7.04 4.98
C GLY A 103 -17.48 6.85 4.88
N SER A 104 -18.23 7.90 4.55
CA SER A 104 -19.66 7.75 4.29
C SER A 104 -19.92 6.83 3.08
N PRO A 105 -20.97 6.00 3.10
CA PRO A 105 -21.41 5.25 1.92
C PRO A 105 -21.73 6.20 0.75
N PRO A 106 -21.46 5.78 -0.50
CA PRO A 106 -21.78 6.54 -1.70
C PRO A 106 -23.28 6.61 -2.03
#